data_AF-A0A1I1QW16-F1
#
_entry.id   AF-A0A1I1QW16-F1
#
_cell.length_a   1.000
_cell.length_b   1.000
_cell.length_c   1.000
_cell.angle_alpha   90.00
_cell.angle_beta   90.00
_cell.angle_gamma   90.00
#
_symmetry.space_group_name_H-M   'P 1'
#
loop_
_entity.id
_entity.type
_entity.pdbx_description
1 polymer ?
#
loop_
_entity_poly.entity_id
_entity_poly.type
_entity_poly.pdbx_seq_one_letter_code
_entity_poly.pdbx_strand_id
1 'polypeptide(L)' 'MSQLALAWLLAQGEAIVPIPGTRRIERVEENVAALDIALSTEELARIRDILPDGAFGARYAGDMIPNWI' A
#
# COMPACT_ATOMS: atom_id res chain seq x y z
N MET A 1 -11.35 2.30 1.34
CA MET A 1 -10.56 1.08 0.99
C MET A 1 -9.11 1.38 0.63
N SER A 2 -8.71 2.64 0.38
CA SER A 2 -7.29 3.01 0.18
C SER A 2 -6.46 3.00 1.47
N GLN A 3 -7.09 3.25 2.62
CA GLN A 3 -6.42 3.38 3.91
C GLN A 3 -5.56 2.20 4.31
N LEU A 4 -6.11 0.98 4.31
CA LEU A 4 -5.35 -0.22 4.68
C LEU A 4 -4.17 -0.47 3.73
N ALA A 5 -4.35 -0.22 2.44
CA ALA A 5 -3.28 -0.37 1.45
C ALA A 5 -2.16 0.68 1.66
N LEU A 6 -2.52 1.92 1.98
CA LEU A 6 -1.56 2.98 2.29
C LEU A 6 -0.82 2.72 3.61
N ALA A 7 -1.54 2.30 4.65
CA ALA A 7 -0.95 1.93 5.95
C ALA A 7 0.05 0.77 5.80
N TRP A 8 -0.31 -0.26 5.03
CA TRP A 8 0.59 -1.37 4.71
C TRP A 8 1.84 -0.92 3.95
N LEU A 9 1.67 -0.04 2.95
CA LEU A 9 2.78 0.46 2.12
C LEU A 9 3.74 1.31 2.96
N LEU A 10 3.23 2.17 3.83
CA LEU A 10 4.03 2.98 4.76
C LEU A 10 4.76 2.11 5.79
N ALA A 11 4.19 0.96 6.18
CA ALA A 11 4.83 0.01 7.10
C ALA A 11 6.00 -0.76 6.46
N GLN A 12 6.20 -0.71 5.13
CA GLN A 12 7.30 -1.41 4.47
C GLN A 12 8.67 -0.72 4.63
N GLY A 13 8.71 0.55 5.04
CA GLY A 13 9.95 1.25 5.38
C GLY A 13 9.89 2.77 5.20
N GLU A 14 10.76 3.49 5.90
CA GLU A 14 10.79 4.96 5.91
C GLU A 14 11.13 5.59 4.54
N ALA A 15 11.77 4.83 3.64
CA ALA A 15 12.12 5.29 2.30
C ALA A 15 10.93 5.25 1.31
N ILE A 16 9.76 4.76 1.72
CA ILE A 16 8.60 4.60 0.85
C ILE A 16 7.64 5.78 1.04
N VAL A 17 7.51 6.58 -0.02
CA VAL A 17 6.64 7.77 -0.03
C VAL A 17 5.49 7.56 -1.04
N PRO A 18 4.29 7.15 -0.59
CA PRO A 18 3.16 6.98 -1.49
C PRO A 18 2.64 8.33 -2.00
N ILE A 19 2.31 8.40 -3.30
CA ILE A 19 1.74 9.60 -3.94
C ILE A 19 0.34 9.27 -4.47
N PRO A 20 -0.67 9.03 -3.60
CA PRO A 20 -1.99 8.65 -4.04
C PRO A 20 -2.73 9.84 -4.69
N GLY A 21 -3.10 9.68 -5.96
CA GLY A 21 -3.91 10.67 -6.67
C GLY A 21 -5.41 10.47 -6.44
N THR A 22 -6.14 11.56 -6.16
CA THR A 22 -7.62 11.59 -6.12
C THR A 22 -8.15 12.94 -6.57
N ARG A 23 -9.41 12.98 -7.03
CA ARG A 23 -10.14 14.21 -7.39
C ARG A 23 -11.22 14.60 -6.37
N ARG A 24 -11.37 13.82 -5.30
CA ARG A 24 -12.42 13.96 -4.28
C ARG A 24 -11.79 14.30 -2.95
N ILE A 25 -12.32 15.29 -2.24
CA ILE A 25 -11.75 15.77 -0.97
C ILE A 25 -11.90 14.72 0.14
N GLU A 26 -13.02 13.99 0.17
CA GLU A 26 -13.28 12.93 1.15
C GLU A 26 -12.22 11.82 1.03
N ARG A 27 -11.72 11.58 -0.19
CA ARG A 27 -10.64 10.61 -0.43
C ARG A 27 -9.27 11.12 0.00
N VAL A 28 -9.06 12.43 0.03
CA VAL A 28 -7.83 13.01 0.60
C VAL A 28 -7.84 12.76 2.11
N GLU A 29 -8.96 13.07 2.77
CA GLU A 29 -9.14 12.81 4.20
C GLU A 29 -8.95 11.33 4.54
N GLU A 30 -9.59 10.43 3.77
CA GLU A 30 -9.38 8.99 3.92
C GLU A 30 -7.88 8.64 3.78
N ASN A 31 -7.19 9.11 2.74
CA ASN A 31 -5.78 8.79 2.51
C ASN A 31 -4.87 9.30 3.64
N VAL A 32 -5.15 10.49 4.20
CA VAL A 32 -4.38 11.06 5.32
C VAL A 32 -4.58 10.24 6.59
N ALA A 33 -5.82 9.84 6.89
CA ALA A 33 -6.12 9.02 8.07
C ALA A 33 -5.50 7.60 8.02
N ALA A 34 -4.89 7.19 6.90
CA ALA A 34 -4.08 5.98 6.85
C ALA A 34 -2.82 6.05 7.73
N LEU A 35 -2.32 7.26 8.01
CA LEU A 35 -1.14 7.49 8.87
C LEU A 35 -1.39 7.07 10.32
N ASP A 36 -2.64 7.06 10.76
CA ASP A 36 -3.03 6.70 12.13
C ASP A 36 -3.23 5.18 12.31
N ILE A 37 -3.09 4.40 11.23
CA ILE A 37 -3.27 2.95 11.25
C ILE A 37 -1.91 2.28 11.46
N ALA A 38 -1.69 1.78 12.67
CA ALA A 38 -0.56 0.90 12.96
C ALA A 38 -0.96 -0.57 12.72
N LEU A 39 -0.22 -1.26 11.86
CA LEU A 39 -0.38 -2.70 11.64
C LEU A 39 0.59 -3.46 12.55
N SER A 40 0.07 -4.44 13.27
CA SER A 40 0.86 -5.36 14.09
C SER A 40 1.73 -6.28 13.22
N THR A 41 2.75 -6.88 13.82
CA THR A 41 3.61 -7.84 13.14
C THR A 41 2.81 -9.04 12.62
N GLU A 42 1.80 -9.49 13.36
CA GLU A 42 0.91 -10.59 12.99
C GLU A 42 0.03 -10.23 11.78
N GLU A 43 -0.48 -9.00 11.72
CA GLU A 43 -1.26 -8.52 10.58
C GLU A 43 -0.39 -8.38 9.33
N LEU A 44 0.83 -7.84 9.47
CA LEU A 44 1.79 -7.75 8.37
C LEU A 44 2.19 -9.13 7.85
N ALA A 45 2.39 -10.10 8.74
CA ALA A 45 2.66 -11.49 8.37
C ALA A 45 1.47 -12.10 7.60
N ARG A 46 0.24 -11.91 8.09
CA ARG A 46 -0.97 -12.38 7.40
C ARG A 46 -1.12 -11.75 6.01
N ILE A 47 -0.84 -10.46 5.86
CA ILE A 47 -0.90 -9.80 4.54
C ILE A 47 0.13 -10.41 3.60
N ARG A 48 1.36 -10.67 4.07
CA ARG A 48 2.42 -11.31 3.29
C ARG A 48 2.03 -12.72 2.84
N ASP A 49 1.34 -13.50 3.68
CA ASP A 49 0.89 -14.84 3.31
C ASP A 49 -0.17 -14.82 2.19
N ILE A 50 -1.01 -13.78 2.16
CA ILE A 50 -2.05 -13.62 1.12
C ILE A 50 -1.46 -13.05 -0.18
N LEU A 51 -0.48 -12.15 -0.07
CA LEU A 51 0.13 -11.39 -1.16
C LEU A 51 1.66 -11.40 -1.01
N PRO A 52 2.35 -12.53 -1.27
CA PRO A 52 3.79 -12.67 -1.04
C PRO A 52 4.62 -11.72 -1.90
N ASP A 53 4.17 -11.49 -3.14
CA ASP A 53 4.82 -10.61 -4.11
C ASP A 53 4.10 -9.25 -4.24
N GLY A 54 3.12 -8.97 -3.38
CA GLY A 54 2.25 -7.80 -3.50
C GLY A 54 1.18 -7.96 -4.61
N ALA A 55 0.63 -6.82 -5.07
CA ALA A 55 -0.43 -6.78 -6.08
C ALA A 55 -0.02 -5.94 -7.29
N PHE A 56 -0.05 -6.53 -8.48
CA PHE A 56 0.25 -5.86 -9.75
C PHE A 56 -1.02 -5.68 -10.57
N GLY A 57 -1.36 -4.43 -10.88
CA GLY A 57 -2.46 -4.15 -11.79
C GLY A 57 -2.07 -4.41 -13.25
N ALA A 58 -3.06 -4.51 -14.13
CA ALA A 58 -2.87 -4.72 -15.58
C ALA A 58 -2.04 -3.63 -16.30
N ARG A 59 -1.57 -2.60 -15.58
CA ARG A 59 -0.62 -1.59 -16.06
C ARG A 59 0.78 -2.17 -16.29
N TYR A 60 1.15 -3.25 -15.62
CA TYR A 60 2.43 -3.93 -15.79
C TYR A 60 2.16 -5.32 -16.40
N ALA A 61 2.60 -5.53 -17.63
CA ALA A 61 2.45 -6.80 -18.34
C ALA A 61 3.73 -7.63 -18.22
N GLY A 62 3.61 -8.89 -17.82
CA GLY A 62 4.70 -9.88 -17.84
C GLY A 62 6.00 -9.37 -17.24
N ASP A 63 7.05 -9.30 -18.06
CA ASP A 63 8.42 -8.92 -17.70
C ASP A 63 8.59 -7.46 -17.25
N MET A 64 7.53 -6.64 -17.31
CA MET A 64 7.54 -5.24 -16.85
C MET A 64 7.15 -5.09 -15.38
N ILE A 65 6.93 -6.19 -14.65
CA ILE A 65 6.73 -6.13 -13.21
C ILE A 65 8.04 -5.65 -12.58
N PRO A 66 8.07 -4.45 -11.97
CA PRO A 66 9.31 -3.91 -11.48
C PRO A 66 9.68 -4.55 -10.13
N ASN A 67 10.97 -4.86 -9.95
CA ASN A 67 11.49 -5.31 -8.67
C ASN A 67 11.93 -4.10 -7.83
N TRP A 68 11.01 -3.60 -6.99
CA TRP A 68 11.22 -2.43 -6.13
C TRP A 68 11.84 -2.78 -4.76
N ILE A 69 12.10 -4.07 -4.51
CA ILE A 69 12.62 -4.64 -3.26
C ILE A 69 14.02 -5.22 -3.50
#